data_AF-A0A958I5P2-F1
#
_entry.id   AF-A0A958I5P2-F1
#
_cell.length_a   1.000
_cell.length_b   1.000
_cell.length_c   1.000
_cell.angle_alpha   90.00
_cell.angle_beta   90.00
_cell.angle_gamma   90.00
#
_symmetry.space_group_name_H-M   'P 1'
#
loop_
_entity.id
_entity.type
_entity.pdbx_description
1 polymer ?
#
loop_
_entity_poly.entity_id
_entity_poly.type
_entity_poly.pdbx_seq_one_letter_code
_entity_poly.pdbx_strand_id
1 'polypeptide(L)' 'PPKENLAAIETALKSGKNSDVTVKEFPKLNHLFQTSTTGGPDEYGNIEETFAPVALDFMGGWIVERFVK' A
#
# COMPACT_ATOMS: atom_id res chain seq x y z
N PRO A 1 -11.72 -4.66 5.53
CA PRO A 1 -11.51 -4.65 4.07
C PRO A 1 -10.77 -3.36 3.68
N PRO A 2 -10.08 -3.29 2.54
CA PRO A 2 -9.21 -2.15 2.22
C PRO A 2 -9.99 -0.84 2.13
N LYS A 3 -11.17 -0.84 1.51
CA LYS A 3 -11.97 0.36 1.28
C LYS A 3 -12.34 1.12 2.56
N GLU A 4 -12.89 0.45 3.56
CA GLU A 4 -13.29 1.10 4.83
C GLU A 4 -12.07 1.58 5.61
N ASN A 5 -11.00 0.79 5.64
CA ASN A 5 -9.77 1.14 6.33
C ASN A 5 -9.10 2.37 5.69
N LEU A 6 -8.99 2.39 4.36
CA LEU A 6 -8.40 3.52 3.63
C LEU A 6 -9.23 4.80 3.81
N ALA A 7 -10.56 4.71 3.78
CA ALA A 7 -11.43 5.86 4.03
C ALA A 7 -11.25 6.43 5.46
N ALA A 8 -11.14 5.56 6.46
CA ALA A 8 -10.88 5.97 7.84
C ALA A 8 -9.49 6.62 8.00
N ILE A 9 -8.45 6.02 7.40
CA ILE A 9 -7.09 6.56 7.39
C ILE A 9 -7.05 7.94 6.73
N GLU A 10 -7.66 8.10 5.55
CA GLU A 10 -7.71 9.37 4.84
C GLU A 10 -8.41 10.46 5.67
N THR A 11 -9.50 10.11 6.34
CA THR A 11 -10.22 11.02 7.25
C THR A 11 -9.35 11.46 8.42
N ALA A 12 -8.63 10.52 9.04
CA ALA A 12 -7.73 10.80 10.14
C ALA A 12 -6.54 11.69 9.72
N LEU A 13 -5.93 11.41 8.57
CA LEU A 13 -4.83 12.21 8.02
C LEU A 13 -5.25 13.66 7.75
N LYS A 14 -6.44 13.85 7.15
CA LYS A 14 -7.06 15.18 6.93
C LYS A 14 -7.33 15.90 8.24
N SER A 15 -7.89 15.20 9.22
CA SER A 15 -8.19 15.77 10.55
C SER A 15 -6.92 16.21 11.29
N GLY A 16 -5.84 15.46 11.12
CA GLY A 16 -4.50 15.79 11.62
C GLY A 16 -3.76 16.89 10.85
N LYS A 17 -4.37 17.47 9.79
CA LYS A 17 -3.77 18.51 8.93
C LYS A 17 -2.47 18.07 8.24
N ASN A 18 -2.31 16.76 7.96
CA ASN A 18 -1.21 16.27 7.15
C ASN A 18 -1.45 16.61 5.68
N SER A 19 -0.62 17.47 5.10
CA SER A 19 -0.82 18.02 3.76
C SER A 19 -0.11 17.27 2.64
N ASP A 20 0.99 16.56 2.95
CA ASP A 20 1.74 15.78 1.96
C ASP A 20 1.59 14.27 2.24
N VAL A 21 0.45 13.73 1.83
CA VAL A 21 0.10 12.32 2.03
C VAL A 21 -0.51 11.74 0.76
N THR A 22 -0.38 10.43 0.57
CA THR A 22 -1.06 9.72 -0.51
C THR A 22 -1.68 8.44 0.04
N VAL A 23 -2.97 8.25 -0.21
CA VAL A 23 -3.71 7.04 0.15
C VAL A 23 -3.95 6.27 -1.15
N LYS A 24 -3.42 5.05 -1.25
CA LYS A 24 -3.49 4.24 -2.46
C LYS A 24 -3.81 2.78 -2.12
N GLU A 25 -4.82 2.26 -2.80
CA GLU A 25 -5.10 0.82 -2.84
C GLU A 25 -4.28 0.15 -3.94
N PHE A 26 -3.73 -1.03 -3.65
CA PHE A 26 -3.08 -1.90 -4.63
C PHE A 26 -3.92 -3.17 -4.79
N PRO A 27 -4.75 -3.27 -5.84
CA PRO A 27 -5.57 -4.45 -6.04
C PRO A 27 -4.68 -5.67 -6.28
N LYS A 28 -5.16 -6.84 -5.82
CA LYS A 28 -4.48 -8.14 -5.92
C LYS A 28 -3.21 -8.29 -5.07
N LEU A 29 -2.92 -7.33 -4.20
CA LEU A 29 -1.89 -7.51 -3.17
C LEU A 29 -2.52 -7.91 -1.84
N ASN A 30 -1.88 -8.83 -1.12
CA ASN A 30 -2.25 -9.18 0.24
C ASN A 30 -1.73 -8.13 1.25
N HIS A 31 -1.96 -8.36 2.54
CA HIS A 31 -1.53 -7.44 3.60
C HIS A 31 -0.02 -7.31 3.77
N LEU A 32 0.76 -8.23 3.20
CA LEU A 32 2.23 -8.19 3.19
C LEU A 32 2.78 -7.56 1.90
N PHE A 33 1.91 -6.99 1.05
CA PHE A 33 2.23 -6.48 -0.28
C PHE A 33 2.77 -7.54 -1.24
N GLN A 34 2.35 -8.79 -1.11
CA GLN A 34 2.65 -9.84 -2.08
C GLN A 34 1.47 -10.00 -3.05
N THR A 35 1.76 -10.33 -4.30
CA THR A 35 0.76 -10.65 -5.33
C THR A 35 0.03 -11.91 -4.92
N SER A 36 -1.30 -11.84 -4.88
CA SER A 36 -2.15 -12.84 -4.24
C SER A 36 -3.43 -13.07 -5.04
N THR A 37 -4.05 -14.24 -4.86
CA THR A 37 -5.30 -14.58 -5.53
C THR A 37 -6.48 -14.27 -4.61
N THR A 38 -6.41 -14.74 -3.36
CA THR A 38 -7.44 -14.50 -2.35
C THR A 38 -7.04 -13.41 -1.36
N GLY A 39 -5.73 -13.21 -1.15
CA GLY A 39 -5.20 -12.33 -0.13
C GLY A 39 -5.23 -12.94 1.28
N GLY A 40 -5.55 -14.23 1.38
CA GLY A 40 -5.66 -14.97 2.63
C GLY A 40 -4.31 -15.29 3.27
N PRO A 41 -4.21 -15.37 4.62
CA PRO A 41 -2.98 -15.74 5.32
C PRO A 41 -2.43 -17.13 4.95
N ASP A 42 -3.30 -18.03 4.49
CA ASP A 42 -2.96 -19.36 4.00
C ASP A 42 -2.09 -19.33 2.73
N GLU A 43 -2.13 -18.23 1.96
CA GLU A 43 -1.27 -18.04 0.79
C GLU A 43 0.15 -17.58 1.17
N TYR A 44 0.35 -16.97 2.35
CA TYR A 44 1.57 -16.20 2.66
C TYR A 44 2.87 -17.01 2.56
N GLY A 45 2.85 -18.24 3.06
CA GLY A 45 4.02 -19.13 3.03
C GLY A 45 4.25 -19.82 1.69
N ASN A 46 3.26 -19.80 0.79
CA ASN A 46 3.34 -20.41 -0.54
C ASN A 46 3.76 -19.41 -1.62
N ILE A 47 3.64 -18.11 -1.35
CA ILE A 47 4.06 -17.05 -2.26
C ILE A 47 5.56 -16.82 -2.10
N GLU A 48 6.34 -17.09 -3.15
CA GLU A 48 7.79 -16.86 -3.16
C GLU A 48 8.16 -15.35 -3.16
N GLU A 49 7.29 -14.51 -3.71
CA GLU A 49 7.50 -13.06 -3.75
C GLU A 49 7.59 -12.49 -2.33
N THR A 50 8.70 -11.80 -2.01
CA THR A 50 8.86 -11.12 -0.73
C THR A 50 8.05 -9.83 -0.65
N PHE A 51 8.00 -9.08 -1.75
CA PHE A 51 7.29 -7.81 -1.85
C PHE A 51 7.04 -7.48 -3.32
N ALA A 52 5.83 -7.05 -3.67
CA ALA A 52 5.46 -6.75 -5.04
C ALA A 52 6.23 -5.54 -5.59
N PRO A 53 6.94 -5.68 -6.73
CA PRO A 53 7.70 -4.57 -7.32
C PRO A 53 6.84 -3.33 -7.56
N VAL A 54 5.57 -3.50 -7.96
CA VAL A 54 4.65 -2.37 -8.19
C VAL A 54 4.44 -1.48 -6.97
N ALA A 55 4.47 -2.05 -5.76
CA ALA A 55 4.33 -1.29 -4.53
C ALA A 55 5.66 -0.61 -4.15
N LEU A 56 6.80 -1.29 -4.33
CA LEU A 56 8.13 -0.70 -4.13
C LEU A 56 8.39 0.46 -5.09
N ASP A 57 8.11 0.29 -6.37
CA ASP A 57 8.29 1.33 -7.39
C ASP A 57 7.42 2.54 -7.11
N PHE A 58 6.18 2.33 -6.67
CA PHE A 58 5.30 3.43 -6.28
C PHE A 58 5.84 4.20 -5.06
N MET A 59 6.25 3.49 -4.00
CA MET A 59 6.81 4.13 -2.80
C MET A 59 8.12 4.86 -3.12
N GLY A 60 9.01 4.22 -3.89
CA GLY A 60 10.26 4.81 -4.33
C GLY A 60 10.04 6.06 -5.18
N GLY A 61 9.16 5.98 -6.18
CA GLY A 61 8.79 7.12 -7.02
C GLY A 61 8.16 8.27 -6.21
N TRP A 62 7.28 7.94 -5.26
CA TRP A 62 6.66 8.91 -4.36
C TRP A 62 7.69 9.70 -3.53
N ILE A 63 8.72 9.00 -3.01
CA ILE A 63 9.83 9.61 -2.27
C ILE A 63 10.69 10.46 -3.21
N VAL A 64 11.07 9.93 -4.38
CA VAL A 64 11.92 10.62 -5.35
C VAL A 64 11.27 11.94 -5.76
N GLU A 65 10.00 11.94 -6.15
CA GLU A 65 9.26 13.15 -6.57
C GLU A 65 9.30 14.28 -5.53
N ARG A 66 9.35 13.94 -4.24
CA ARG A 66 9.30 14.90 -3.12
C ARG A 66 10.67 15.37 -2.66
N PHE A 67 11.63 14.46 -2.64
CA PHE A 67 12.87 14.66 -1.89
C PHE A 67 14.14 14.56 -2.72
N VAL A 68 14.07 13.91 -3.88
CA VAL A 68 15.24 13.70 -4.74
C VAL A 68 15.04 14.52 -6.02
N LYS A 69 15.69 15.68 -6.06
CA LYS A 69 15.77 16.51 -7.26
C LYS A 69 16.82 15.97 -8.22
#